data_AF-A0A1B1UDS1-F1
#
_entry.id   AF-A0A1B1UDS1-F1
#
_cell.length_a   1.000
_cell.length_b   1.000
_cell.length_c   1.000
_cell.angle_alpha   90.00
_cell.angle_beta   90.00
_cell.angle_gamma   90.00
#
_symmetry.space_group_name_H-M   'P 1'
#
loop_
_entity.id
_entity.type
_entity.pdbx_description
1 polymer ?
#
loop_
_entity_poly.entity_id
_entity_poly.type
_entity_poly.pdbx_seq_one_letter_code
_entity_poly.pdbx_strand_id
1 'polypeptide(L)'
;MLAHRGDQEGCARVVAELRDLYTNYVGELRQAGVDPGRVTSWRQERIVAAQPVKELERAISIDDVTGTQLRNTQDKRLGSIHDVVVDPQSGQISHVIVARGGFLGFGENHVIVPWQALRATPDLNLFVLNVRDQVMEQAPTVNTGRIGDHSLFQQQRERAEQYWQEHVKG
;
A
#
# COMPACT_ATOMS: atom_id res chain seq x y z
N MET A 1 -3.51 38.63 3.31
CA MET A 1 -4.75 37.91 2.93
C MET A 1 -4.85 37.84 1.41
N LEU A 2 -4.40 36.76 0.78
CA LEU A 2 -4.48 36.55 -0.68
C LEU A 2 -4.85 35.10 -0.97
N ALA A 3 -6.10 34.74 -0.68
CA ALA A 3 -6.69 33.46 -1.06
C ALA A 3 -8.21 33.64 -1.14
N HIS A 4 -8.72 34.27 -2.21
CA HIS A 4 -10.16 34.17 -2.55
C HIS A 4 -10.58 34.67 -3.95
N ARG A 5 -9.71 34.61 -4.96
CA ARG A 5 -10.19 34.68 -6.36
C ARG A 5 -9.55 33.55 -7.16
N GLY A 6 -10.17 32.38 -7.08
CA GLY A 6 -9.93 31.32 -8.04
C GLY A 6 -10.41 31.81 -9.39
N ASP A 7 -9.47 32.01 -10.31
CA ASP A 7 -9.72 32.31 -11.70
C ASP A 7 -10.43 31.11 -12.35
N GLN A 8 -11.76 31.18 -12.45
CA GLN A 8 -12.58 30.10 -12.99
C GLN A 8 -12.22 29.81 -14.46
N GLU A 9 -11.75 30.80 -15.21
CA GLU A 9 -11.33 30.62 -16.59
C GLU A 9 -10.01 29.84 -16.66
N GLY A 10 -9.08 30.11 -15.74
CA GLY A 10 -7.85 29.34 -15.58
C GLY A 10 -8.11 27.87 -15.26
N CYS A 11 -8.99 27.59 -14.30
CA CYS A 11 -9.40 26.21 -13.99
C CYS A 11 -10.10 25.53 -15.18
N ALA A 12 -10.97 26.25 -15.89
CA ALA A 12 -11.66 25.70 -17.06
C ALA A 12 -10.68 25.33 -18.18
N ARG A 13 -9.64 26.14 -18.43
CA ARG A 13 -8.61 25.86 -19.43
C ARG A 13 -7.81 24.61 -19.09
N VAL A 14 -7.35 24.48 -17.85
CA VAL A 14 -6.59 23.30 -17.39
C VAL A 14 -7.44 22.03 -17.47
N VAL A 15 -8.72 22.11 -17.07
CA VAL A 15 -9.64 20.96 -17.14
C VAL A 15 -9.91 20.56 -18.59
N ALA A 16 -10.04 21.52 -19.51
CA ALA A 16 -10.22 21.23 -20.92
C ALA A 16 -8.98 20.55 -21.51
N GLU A 17 -7.79 21.07 -21.25
CA GLU A 17 -6.53 20.50 -21.73
C GLU A 17 -6.29 19.07 -21.18
N LEU A 18 -6.54 18.85 -19.88
CA LEU A 18 -6.45 17.52 -19.28
C LEU A 18 -7.46 16.54 -19.89
N ARG A 19 -8.68 17.01 -20.20
CA ARG A 19 -9.70 16.18 -20.86
C ARG A 19 -9.27 15.78 -22.25
N ASP A 20 -8.69 16.69 -23.02
CA ASP A 20 -8.22 16.42 -24.37
C ASP A 20 -7.04 15.43 -24.35
N LEU A 21 -6.07 15.63 -23.47
CA LEU A 21 -4.98 14.68 -23.24
C LEU A 21 -5.49 13.28 -22.88
N TYR A 22 -6.43 13.20 -21.93
CA TYR A 22 -7.02 11.93 -21.52
C TYR A 22 -7.78 11.25 -22.67
N THR A 23 -8.53 12.02 -23.45
CA THR A 23 -9.31 11.50 -24.58
C THR A 23 -8.41 10.98 -25.69
N ASN A 24 -7.32 11.69 -26.00
CA ASN A 24 -6.32 11.28 -26.97
C ASN A 24 -5.62 9.99 -26.52
N TYR A 25 -5.14 9.95 -25.27
CA TYR A 25 -4.50 8.76 -24.69
C TYR A 25 -5.42 7.52 -24.72
N VAL A 26 -6.70 7.69 -24.35
CA VAL A 26 -7.69 6.62 -24.41
C VAL A 26 -7.96 6.17 -25.86
N GLY A 27 -7.93 7.10 -26.82
CA GLY A 27 -8.02 6.80 -28.25
C GLY A 27 -6.87 5.93 -28.74
N GLU A 28 -5.63 6.31 -28.41
CA GLU A 28 -4.41 5.55 -28.75
C GLU A 28 -4.44 4.13 -28.18
N LEU A 29 -4.83 3.99 -26.90
CA LEU A 29 -4.97 2.67 -26.27
C LEU A 29 -5.97 1.78 -27.00
N ARG A 30 -7.14 2.31 -27.37
CA ARG A 30 -8.16 1.56 -28.11
C ARG A 30 -7.67 1.14 -29.49
N GLN A 31 -6.95 2.02 -30.19
CA GLN A 31 -6.33 1.70 -31.49
C GLN A 31 -5.27 0.59 -31.37
N ALA A 32 -4.55 0.55 -30.24
CA ALA A 32 -3.62 -0.53 -29.91
C ALA A 32 -4.31 -1.81 -29.40
N GLY A 33 -5.65 -1.89 -29.40
CA GLY A 33 -6.41 -3.06 -28.90
C GLY A 33 -6.45 -3.18 -27.38
N VAL A 34 -6.04 -2.14 -26.65
CA VAL A 34 -6.08 -2.08 -25.19
C VAL A 34 -7.41 -1.45 -24.76
N ASP A 35 -8.21 -2.19 -23.99
CA ASP A 35 -9.43 -1.64 -23.39
C ASP A 35 -9.07 -0.76 -22.18
N PRO A 36 -9.36 0.55 -22.18
CA PRO A 36 -9.08 1.44 -21.05
C PRO A 36 -9.82 1.03 -19.77
N GLY A 37 -10.98 0.35 -19.88
CA GLY A 37 -11.71 -0.23 -18.75
C GLY A 37 -11.04 -1.48 -18.18
N ARG A 38 -10.20 -2.17 -18.96
CA ARG A 38 -9.32 -3.23 -18.45
C ARG A 38 -8.14 -2.68 -17.63
N VAL A 39 -7.83 -1.38 -17.76
CA VAL A 39 -6.75 -0.74 -16.98
C VAL A 39 -7.09 -0.67 -15.47
N THR A 40 -8.36 -0.74 -15.11
CA THR A 40 -8.79 -0.95 -13.71
C THR A 40 -9.04 -2.42 -13.40
N SER A 41 -9.44 -3.25 -14.38
CA SER A 41 -9.67 -4.69 -14.15
C SER A 41 -8.40 -5.49 -13.91
N TRP A 42 -7.28 -5.17 -14.57
CA TRP A 42 -6.03 -5.95 -14.42
C TRP A 42 -5.53 -5.95 -12.97
N ARG A 43 -5.73 -4.87 -12.22
CA ARG A 43 -5.31 -4.83 -10.81
C ARG A 43 -6.16 -5.75 -9.96
N GLN A 44 -7.47 -5.78 -10.21
CA GLN A 44 -8.39 -6.67 -9.52
C GLN A 44 -8.05 -8.15 -9.82
N GLU A 45 -7.77 -8.49 -11.07
CA GLU A 45 -7.31 -9.83 -11.47
C GLU A 45 -6.03 -10.23 -10.73
N ARG A 46 -5.08 -9.30 -10.60
CA ARG A 46 -3.83 -9.55 -9.87
C ARG A 46 -4.06 -9.68 -8.36
N ILE A 47 -4.94 -8.87 -7.77
CA ILE A 47 -5.34 -9.01 -6.36
C ILE A 47 -5.95 -10.40 -6.10
N VAL A 48 -6.79 -10.89 -7.01
CA VAL A 48 -7.39 -12.24 -6.93
C VAL A 48 -6.32 -13.32 -7.06
N ALA A 49 -5.33 -13.12 -7.93
CA ALA A 49 -4.19 -14.02 -8.11
C ALA A 49 -3.13 -13.91 -7.01
N ALA A 50 -3.26 -12.98 -6.06
CA ALA A 50 -2.28 -12.81 -4.99
C ALA A 50 -2.26 -14.05 -4.10
N GLN A 51 -1.07 -14.54 -3.75
CA GLN A 51 -0.86 -15.73 -2.93
C GLN A 51 -0.27 -15.35 -1.57
N PRO A 52 -0.50 -16.13 -0.49
CA PRO A 52 0.17 -15.90 0.79
C PRO A 52 1.67 -15.79 0.60
N VAL A 53 2.31 -14.83 1.26
CA VAL A 53 3.76 -14.61 1.10
C VAL A 53 4.61 -15.84 1.48
N LYS A 54 4.07 -16.75 2.30
CA LYS A 54 4.72 -18.03 2.67
C LYS A 54 4.74 -19.07 1.54
N GLU A 55 3.88 -18.94 0.55
CA GLU A 55 3.74 -19.89 -0.56
C GLU A 55 4.52 -19.44 -1.80
N LEU A 56 5.23 -18.30 -1.72
CA LEU A 56 6.02 -17.79 -2.82
C LEU A 56 7.28 -18.65 -3.01
N GLU A 57 7.32 -19.41 -4.09
CA GLU A 57 8.47 -20.25 -4.47
C GLU A 57 9.55 -19.44 -5.24
N ARG A 58 9.84 -18.22 -4.79
CA ARG A 58 10.86 -17.35 -5.39
C ARG A 58 11.63 -16.56 -4.34
N ALA A 59 12.85 -16.16 -4.69
CA ALA A 59 13.57 -15.15 -3.92
C ALA A 59 12.87 -13.78 -4.04
N ILE A 60 12.86 -13.05 -2.93
CA ILE A 60 12.33 -11.70 -2.80
C ILE A 60 13.42 -10.86 -2.15
N SER A 61 13.81 -9.77 -2.81
CA SER A 61 14.72 -8.79 -2.22
C SER A 61 13.95 -7.80 -1.34
N ILE A 62 14.64 -7.14 -0.41
CA ILE A 62 14.02 -6.09 0.41
C ILE A 62 13.52 -4.93 -0.47
N ASP A 63 14.20 -4.66 -1.58
CA ASP A 63 13.83 -3.64 -2.55
C ASP A 63 12.54 -4.00 -3.32
N ASP A 64 12.22 -5.29 -3.47
CA ASP A 64 10.93 -5.73 -4.02
C ASP A 64 9.77 -5.49 -3.04
N VAL A 65 10.07 -5.40 -1.73
CA VAL A 65 9.07 -5.27 -0.66
C VAL A 65 8.84 -3.81 -0.30
N THR A 66 9.91 -3.06 -0.05
CA THR A 66 9.86 -1.67 0.39
C THR A 66 9.38 -0.74 -0.74
N GLY A 67 8.61 0.28 -0.39
CA GLY A 67 7.95 1.17 -1.35
C GLY A 67 6.72 0.57 -2.05
N THR A 68 6.54 -0.75 -2.00
CA THR A 68 5.43 -1.43 -2.68
C THR A 68 4.09 -1.09 -2.05
N GLN A 69 3.06 -0.92 -2.90
CA GLN A 69 1.71 -0.59 -2.43
C GLN A 69 1.10 -1.72 -1.61
N LEU A 70 0.35 -1.34 -0.57
CA LEU A 70 -0.50 -2.26 0.18
C LEU A 70 -1.97 -1.90 -0.05
N ARG A 71 -2.77 -2.89 -0.45
CA ARG A 71 -4.20 -2.73 -0.72
C ARG A 71 -5.01 -3.83 -0.05
N ASN A 72 -6.32 -3.66 0.03
CA ASN A 72 -7.21 -4.75 0.41
C ASN A 72 -7.77 -5.51 -0.81
N THR A 73 -8.55 -6.55 -0.54
CA THR A 73 -9.19 -7.42 -1.53
C THR A 73 -10.22 -6.70 -2.41
N GLN A 74 -10.66 -5.51 -2.01
CA GLN A 74 -11.60 -4.64 -2.75
C GLN A 74 -10.87 -3.56 -3.59
N ASP A 75 -9.58 -3.73 -3.80
CA ASP A 75 -8.72 -2.76 -4.48
C ASP A 75 -8.71 -1.36 -3.83
N LYS A 76 -8.86 -1.28 -2.51
CA LYS A 76 -8.68 -0.01 -1.79
C LYS A 76 -7.27 0.10 -1.23
N ARG A 77 -6.68 1.29 -1.35
CA ARG A 77 -5.32 1.57 -0.86
C ARG A 77 -5.32 1.66 0.66
N LEU A 78 -4.49 0.84 1.30
CA LEU A 78 -4.24 0.86 2.73
C LEU A 78 -2.98 1.63 3.09
N GLY A 79 -2.02 1.73 2.16
CA GLY A 79 -0.76 2.44 2.36
C GLY A 79 0.33 1.96 1.38
N SER A 80 1.57 2.03 1.84
CA SER A 80 2.75 1.43 1.20
C SER A 80 3.68 0.88 2.27
N ILE A 81 4.43 -0.17 1.93
CA ILE A 81 5.42 -0.73 2.83
C ILE A 81 6.57 0.28 2.95
N HIS A 82 6.80 0.79 4.15
CA HIS A 82 7.87 1.72 4.48
C HIS A 82 9.18 0.98 4.75
N ASP A 83 9.11 -0.08 5.55
CA ASP A 83 10.29 -0.83 5.98
C ASP A 83 9.93 -2.28 6.37
N VAL A 84 10.94 -3.12 6.56
CA VAL A 84 10.81 -4.53 6.97
C VAL A 84 11.51 -4.77 8.31
N VAL A 85 10.93 -5.65 9.12
CA VAL A 85 11.47 -6.03 10.42
C VAL A 85 11.93 -7.48 10.34
N VAL A 86 13.24 -7.67 10.40
CA VAL A 86 13.87 -8.99 10.38
C VAL A 86 14.08 -9.50 11.79
N ASP A 87 13.73 -10.76 12.03
CA ASP A 87 14.14 -11.47 13.24
C ASP A 87 15.61 -11.90 13.07
N PRO A 88 16.54 -11.40 13.90
CA PRO A 88 17.96 -11.70 13.77
C PRO A 88 18.32 -13.16 14.09
N GLN A 89 17.45 -13.91 14.80
CA GLN A 89 17.71 -15.31 15.12
C GLN A 89 17.36 -16.23 13.94
N SER A 90 16.19 -16.02 13.33
CA SER A 90 15.73 -16.83 12.20
C SER A 90 16.17 -16.30 10.84
N GLY A 91 16.56 -15.02 10.75
CA GLY A 91 16.84 -14.31 9.51
C GLY A 91 15.58 -14.01 8.68
N GLN A 92 14.38 -14.28 9.21
CA GLN A 92 13.12 -14.13 8.47
C GLN A 92 12.47 -12.77 8.72
N ILE A 93 11.72 -12.28 7.74
CA ILE A 93 10.86 -11.10 7.92
C ILE A 93 9.73 -11.49 8.88
N SER A 94 9.70 -10.83 10.03
CA SER A 94 8.66 -11.01 11.03
C SER A 94 7.46 -10.09 10.74
N HIS A 95 7.73 -8.84 10.42
CA HIS A 95 6.72 -7.79 10.23
C HIS A 95 7.16 -6.83 9.13
N VAL A 96 6.20 -6.08 8.59
CA VAL A 96 6.46 -4.89 7.78
C VAL A 96 5.92 -3.67 8.49
N ILE A 97 6.52 -2.52 8.23
CA ILE A 97 6.02 -1.23 8.65
C ILE A 97 5.31 -0.63 7.46
N VAL A 98 4.03 -0.27 7.63
CA VAL A 98 3.21 0.33 6.59
C VAL A 98 3.02 1.80 6.90
N ALA A 99 3.43 2.65 5.98
CA ALA A 99 3.09 4.07 6.01
C ALA A 99 1.68 4.26 5.42
N ARG A 100 0.82 4.98 6.16
CA ARG A 100 -0.52 5.36 5.73
C ARG A 100 -0.86 6.79 6.10
N GLY A 101 -1.69 7.41 5.27
CA GLY A 101 -1.95 8.86 5.36
C GLY A 101 -0.70 9.67 5.02
N GLY A 102 -0.86 11.00 4.93
CA GLY A 102 0.24 11.89 4.57
C GLY A 102 0.63 11.87 3.07
N PHE A 103 1.71 12.59 2.75
CA PHE A 103 2.29 12.67 1.41
C PHE A 103 3.82 12.69 1.51
N LEU A 104 4.51 11.77 0.81
CA LEU A 104 5.97 11.71 0.70
C LEU A 104 6.71 11.83 2.05
N GLY A 105 6.29 11.09 3.08
CA GLY A 105 6.92 11.10 4.41
C GLY A 105 6.40 12.19 5.36
N PHE A 106 5.56 13.11 4.90
CA PHE A 106 4.96 14.15 5.75
C PHE A 106 3.58 13.76 6.24
N GLY A 107 3.40 13.76 7.56
CA GLY A 107 2.11 13.47 8.21
C GLY A 107 1.68 12.01 8.07
N GLU A 108 2.62 11.10 7.83
CA GLU A 108 2.36 9.67 7.71
C GLU A 108 2.25 9.04 9.11
N ASN A 109 1.27 8.15 9.26
CA ASN A 109 1.21 7.23 10.39
C ASN A 109 1.81 5.91 9.97
N HIS A 110 2.61 5.31 10.85
CA HIS A 110 3.23 4.02 10.62
C HIS A 110 2.53 2.95 11.43
N VAL A 111 2.32 1.78 10.84
CA VAL A 111 1.69 0.63 11.50
C VAL A 111 2.50 -0.62 11.23
N ILE A 112 2.76 -1.41 12.27
CA ILE A 112 3.39 -2.72 12.15
C ILE A 112 2.34 -3.72 11.70
N VAL A 113 2.61 -4.47 10.64
CA VAL A 113 1.74 -5.53 10.10
C VAL A 113 2.52 -6.85 10.07
N PRO A 114 1.97 -7.95 10.59
CA PRO A 114 2.61 -9.26 10.50
C PRO A 114 2.86 -9.65 9.05
N TRP A 115 4.09 -10.06 8.72
CA TRP A 115 4.45 -10.46 7.35
C TRP A 115 3.52 -11.56 6.84
N GLN A 116 3.19 -12.51 7.73
CA GLN A 116 2.37 -13.68 7.42
C GLN A 116 0.91 -13.36 7.08
N ALA A 117 0.42 -12.16 7.41
CA ALA A 117 -0.93 -11.71 7.06
C ALA A 117 -1.01 -11.21 5.61
N LEU A 118 0.13 -11.00 4.95
CA LEU A 118 0.19 -10.46 3.60
C LEU A 118 0.08 -11.56 2.54
N ARG A 119 -0.48 -11.14 1.41
CA ARG A 119 -0.40 -11.84 0.13
C ARG A 119 0.36 -10.98 -0.86
N ALA A 120 1.08 -11.59 -1.77
CA ALA A 120 1.76 -10.88 -2.85
C ALA A 120 1.19 -11.30 -4.20
N THR A 121 1.12 -10.34 -5.11
CA THR A 121 0.86 -10.59 -6.53
C THR A 121 2.06 -11.31 -7.18
N PRO A 122 1.86 -12.08 -8.27
CA PRO A 122 2.94 -12.89 -8.88
C PRO A 122 4.22 -12.12 -9.26
N ASP A 123 4.05 -10.86 -9.66
CA ASP A 123 5.07 -9.90 -10.08
C ASP A 123 5.55 -8.98 -8.94
N LEU A 124 5.11 -9.23 -7.70
CA LEU A 124 5.54 -8.55 -6.45
C LEU A 124 5.31 -7.04 -6.37
N ASN A 125 4.73 -6.38 -7.38
CA ASN A 125 4.52 -4.93 -7.33
C ASN A 125 3.29 -4.49 -6.49
N LEU A 126 2.60 -5.45 -5.86
CA LEU A 126 1.45 -5.19 -5.00
C LEU A 126 1.35 -6.26 -3.91
N PHE A 127 1.22 -5.78 -2.67
CA PHE A 127 0.81 -6.59 -1.53
C PHE A 127 -0.68 -6.39 -1.22
N VAL A 128 -1.30 -7.45 -0.72
CA VAL A 128 -2.72 -7.49 -0.37
C VAL A 128 -2.87 -7.92 1.08
N LEU A 129 -3.64 -7.15 1.85
CA LEU A 129 -4.05 -7.48 3.21
C LEU A 129 -5.57 -7.64 3.26
N ASN A 130 -6.07 -8.78 3.70
CA ASN A 130 -7.49 -9.09 3.71
C ASN A 130 -8.22 -8.46 4.91
N VAL A 131 -8.33 -7.13 4.91
CA VAL A 131 -9.02 -6.37 5.95
C VAL A 131 -9.83 -5.21 5.36
N ARG A 132 -10.81 -4.72 6.12
CA ARG A 132 -11.55 -3.49 5.76
C ARG A 132 -10.69 -2.26 6.06
N ASP A 133 -10.95 -1.16 5.36
CA ASP A 133 -10.23 0.11 5.53
C ASP A 133 -10.21 0.57 7.00
N GLN A 134 -11.36 0.47 7.67
CA GLN A 134 -11.52 0.86 9.08
C GLN A 134 -10.61 0.08 10.03
N VAL A 135 -10.34 -1.20 9.74
CA VAL A 135 -9.38 -2.00 10.53
C VAL A 135 -7.99 -1.43 10.38
N MET A 136 -7.60 -1.09 9.14
CA MET A 136 -6.33 -0.40 8.96
C MET A 136 -6.36 0.91 9.75
N GLU A 137 -7.29 1.82 9.51
CA GLU A 137 -7.37 3.14 10.18
C GLU A 137 -7.29 3.11 11.71
N GLN A 138 -7.84 2.07 12.34
CA GLN A 138 -7.83 1.88 13.80
C GLN A 138 -6.59 1.15 14.34
N ALA A 139 -5.76 0.57 13.46
CA ALA A 139 -4.56 -0.14 13.87
C ALA A 139 -3.60 0.78 14.64
N PRO A 140 -2.96 0.29 15.73
CA PRO A 140 -2.04 1.07 16.54
C PRO A 140 -0.90 1.67 15.73
N THR A 141 -0.63 2.96 15.95
CA THR A 141 0.48 3.65 15.29
C THR A 141 1.78 3.43 16.04
N VAL A 142 2.88 3.41 15.29
CA VAL A 142 4.24 3.23 15.80
C VAL A 142 5.13 4.40 15.44
N ASN A 143 6.15 4.63 16.26
CA ASN A 143 7.16 5.66 16.00
C ASN A 143 8.41 5.01 15.38
N THR A 144 8.63 5.25 14.09
CA THR A 144 9.72 4.63 13.32
C THR A 144 11.11 5.14 13.70
N GLY A 145 11.23 6.36 14.25
CA GLY A 145 12.50 6.90 14.74
C GLY A 145 13.09 6.15 15.94
N ARG A 146 12.39 5.13 16.45
CA ARG A 146 12.77 4.35 17.64
C ARG A 146 12.83 2.84 17.41
N ILE A 147 12.82 2.38 16.15
CA ILE A 147 12.89 0.93 15.82
C ILE A 147 14.20 0.30 16.34
N GLY A 148 15.28 1.08 16.42
CA GLY A 148 16.55 0.63 16.99
C GLY A 148 16.57 0.44 18.51
N ASP A 149 15.55 0.92 19.24
CA ASP A 149 15.39 0.64 20.68
C ASP A 149 14.58 -0.64 20.86
N HIS A 150 15.27 -1.73 21.21
CA HIS A 150 14.68 -3.05 21.35
C HIS A 150 13.47 -3.07 22.30
N SER A 151 13.54 -2.41 23.46
CA SER A 151 12.48 -2.50 24.48
C SER A 151 11.18 -1.82 24.03
N LEU A 152 11.31 -0.62 23.46
CA LEU A 152 10.18 0.15 22.95
C LEU A 152 9.59 -0.50 21.70
N PHE A 153 10.43 -1.10 20.87
CA PHE A 153 9.97 -1.81 19.69
C PHE A 153 9.20 -3.08 20.06
N GLN A 154 9.67 -3.86 21.04
CA GLN A 154 8.93 -5.05 21.49
C GLN A 154 7.55 -4.71 22.04
N GLN A 155 7.44 -3.66 22.87
CA GLN A 155 6.13 -3.22 23.37
C GLN A 155 5.18 -2.79 22.24
N GLN A 156 5.70 -2.07 21.24
CA GLN A 156 4.91 -1.66 20.07
C GLN A 156 4.48 -2.86 19.23
N ARG A 157 5.36 -3.84 19.04
CA ARG A 157 5.08 -5.09 18.34
C ARG A 157 4.00 -5.91 19.04
N GLU A 158 4.10 -6.13 20.34
CA GLU A 158 3.12 -6.91 21.10
C GLU A 158 1.70 -6.33 20.97
N ARG A 159 1.57 -4.99 21.07
CA ARG A 159 0.30 -4.30 20.87
C ARG A 159 -0.24 -4.47 19.45
N ALA A 160 0.63 -4.35 18.46
CA ALA A 160 0.24 -4.56 17.06
C ALA A 160 -0.17 -6.02 16.82
N GLU A 161 0.60 -6.98 17.33
CA GLU A 161 0.33 -8.41 17.19
C GLU A 161 -1.02 -8.78 17.79
N GLN A 162 -1.31 -8.34 19.00
CA GLN A 162 -2.61 -8.55 19.63
C GLN A 162 -3.76 -7.99 18.77
N TYR A 163 -3.58 -6.77 18.25
CA TYR A 163 -4.57 -6.14 17.38
C TYR A 163 -4.84 -6.97 16.12
N TRP A 164 -3.79 -7.44 15.45
CA TRP A 164 -3.92 -8.20 14.20
C TRP A 164 -4.44 -9.62 14.40
N GLN A 165 -4.17 -10.26 15.54
CA GLN A 165 -4.77 -11.56 15.86
C GLN A 165 -6.30 -11.50 15.96
N GLU A 166 -6.85 -10.37 16.41
CA GLU A 166 -8.29 -10.18 16.52
C GLU A 166 -8.95 -9.84 15.16
N HIS A 167 -8.19 -9.26 14.23
CA HIS A 167 -8.73 -8.65 13.01
C HIS A 167 -8.32 -9.33 11.70
N VAL A 168 -7.28 -10.17 11.73
CA VAL A 168 -6.87 -11.02 10.59
C VAL A 168 -7.29 -12.44 10.92
N LYS A 169 -8.26 -12.96 10.17
CA LYS A 169 -8.52 -14.41 10.16
C LYS A 169 -7.55 -15.04 9.16
N GLY A 170 -6.89 -16.11 9.61
CA GLY A 170 -6.09 -16.99 8.73
C GLY A 170 -6.93 -17.54 7.58
#